data_AF-A0A352IYU1-F1
#
_entry.id   AF-A0A352IYU1-F1
#
_cell.length_a   1.000
_cell.length_b   1.000
_cell.length_c   1.000
_cell.angle_alpha   90.00
_cell.angle_beta   90.00
_cell.angle_gamma   90.00
#
_symmetry.space_group_name_H-M   'P 1'
#
loop_
_entity.id
_entity.type
_entity.pdbx_description
1 polymer ?
#
loop_
_entity_poly.entity_id
_entity_poly.type
_entity_poly.pdbx_seq_one_letter_code
_entity_poly.pdbx_strand_id
1 'polypeptide(L)' 'MANLILILGDQLTRNISALDNADKDRDLIVMAEVHEEASYTNHHKKKI' A
#
# COMPACT_ATOMS: atom_id res chain seq x y z
N MET A 1 5.99 -12.99 -15.70
CA MET A 1 6.59 -11.72 -15.24
C MET A 1 6.28 -11.59 -13.75
N ALA A 2 7.16 -10.95 -12.98
CA ALA A 2 6.90 -10.64 -11.57
C ALA A 2 5.95 -9.42 -11.48
N ASN A 3 4.98 -9.47 -10.57
CA ASN A 3 4.07 -8.35 -10.32
C ASN A 3 4.62 -7.43 -9.21
N LEU A 4 4.36 -6.14 -9.35
CA LEU A 4 4.50 -5.16 -8.27
C LEU A 4 3.11 -4.87 -7.73
N ILE A 5 2.87 -5.24 -6.47
CA ILE A 5 1.57 -5.12 -5.82
C ILE A 5 1.62 -3.95 -4.85
N LEU A 6 0.99 -2.84 -5.21
CA LEU A 6 0.89 -1.66 -4.35
C LEU A 6 -0.20 -1.86 -3.29
N ILE A 7 0.14 -1.60 -2.02
CA ILE A 7 -0.80 -1.54 -0.91
C ILE A 7 -0.76 -0.13 -0.31
N LEU A 8 -1.92 0.55 -0.29
CA LEU A 8 -2.06 1.90 0.28
C LEU A 8 -2.21 1.87 1.81
N GLY A 9 -2.02 3.02 2.45
CA GLY A 9 -2.07 3.14 3.92
C GLY A 9 -3.45 2.85 4.54
N ASP A 10 -4.52 2.91 3.76
CA ASP A 10 -5.89 2.59 4.16
C ASP A 10 -6.31 1.14 3.83
N GLN A 11 -5.42 0.38 3.20
CA GLN A 11 -5.68 -0.95 2.64
C GLN A 11 -5.10 -2.10 3.48
N LEU A 12 -4.81 -1.85 4.77
CA LEU A 12 -4.05 -2.75 5.65
C LEU A 12 -4.87 -3.97 6.14
N THR A 13 -5.32 -4.80 5.22
CA THR A 13 -6.01 -6.06 5.49
C THR A 13 -5.41 -7.21 4.70
N ARG A 14 -5.47 -8.42 5.28
CA ARG A 14 -4.93 -9.63 4.64
C ARG A 14 -5.82 -10.18 3.52
N ASN A 15 -7.08 -9.75 3.47
CA ASN A 15 -8.08 -10.21 2.50
C ASN A 15 -8.40 -9.11 1.45
N ILE A 16 -7.38 -8.37 1.02
CA ILE A 16 -7.53 -7.36 -0.02
C ILE A 16 -7.40 -8.01 -1.40
N SER A 17 -8.22 -7.57 -2.34
CA SER A 17 -8.26 -8.12 -3.70
C SER A 17 -6.92 -8.04 -4.45
N ALA A 18 -6.06 -7.08 -4.09
CA ALA A 18 -4.71 -6.96 -4.63
C ALA A 18 -3.83 -8.20 -4.35
N LEU A 19 -4.17 -9.01 -3.34
CA LEU A 19 -3.43 -10.21 -2.97
C LEU A 19 -4.04 -11.52 -3.49
N ASP A 20 -5.22 -11.51 -4.13
CA ASP A 20 -5.98 -12.72 -4.46
C ASP A 20 -5.23 -13.73 -5.35
N ASN A 21 -4.23 -13.28 -6.11
CA ASN A 21 -3.41 -14.13 -6.97
C ASN A 21 -1.90 -13.84 -6.83
N ALA A 22 -1.49 -13.24 -5.71
CA ALA A 22 -0.10 -12.90 -5.47
C ALA A 22 0.76 -14.16 -5.28
N ASP A 23 1.83 -14.28 -6.07
CA ASP A 23 2.83 -15.33 -5.91
C ASP A 23 3.94 -14.84 -4.97
N LYS A 24 4.05 -15.46 -3.79
CA LYS A 24 5.03 -15.06 -2.76
C LYS A 24 6.48 -15.22 -3.20
N ASP A 25 6.76 -16.10 -4.15
CA ASP A 25 8.13 -16.39 -4.60
C ASP A 25 8.56 -15.47 -5.75
N ARG A 26 7.63 -14.70 -6.33
CA ARG A 26 7.86 -13.92 -7.55
C ARG A 26 7.42 -12.47 -7.45
N ASP A 27 6.35 -12.20 -6.73
CA ASP A 27 5.74 -10.88 -6.65
C ASP A 27 6.31 -10.07 -5.50
N LEU A 28 6.32 -8.76 -5.68
CA LEU A 28 6.84 -7.81 -4.70
C LEU A 28 5.72 -6.89 -4.23
N ILE A 29 5.47 -6.91 -2.92
CA ILE A 29 4.56 -5.96 -2.28
C ILE A 29 5.31 -4.65 -2.06
N VAL A 30 4.69 -3.55 -2.47
CA VAL A 30 5.20 -2.19 -2.30
C VAL A 30 4.24 -1.40 -1.42
N MET A 31 4.82 -0.76 -0.41
CA MET A 31 4.18 0.26 0.41
C MET A 31 5.14 1.44 0.48
N ALA A 32 4.61 2.66 0.50
CA ALA A 32 5.43 3.86 0.57
C ALA A 32 4.76 4.92 1.43
N GLU A 33 5.55 5.55 2.30
CA GLU A 33 5.20 6.80 2.95
C GLU A 33 5.67 7.93 2.04
N VAL A 34 4.74 8.65 1.43
CA VAL A 34 5.07 9.72 0.48
C VAL A 34 4.60 11.07 1.04
N HIS A 35 5.42 12.10 0.85
CA HIS A 35 5.11 13.44 1.33
C HIS A 35 3.80 13.98 0.74
N GLU A 36 3.52 13.68 -0.53
CA GLU A 36 2.30 14.10 -1.23
C GLU A 36 1.03 13.62 -0.50
N GLU A 37 0.98 12.36 -0.09
CA GLU A 37 -0.13 11.78 0.68
C GLU A 37 -0.24 12.37 2.09
N ALA A 38 0.87 12.81 2.68
CA ALA A 38 0.87 13.46 3.99
C ALA A 38 0.56 14.97 3.93
N SER A 39 0.48 15.58 2.74
CA SER A 39 0.40 17.04 2.59
C SER A 39 -0.66 17.55 1.62
N TYR A 40 -1.39 16.68 0.91
CA TYR A 40 -2.49 17.12 0.02
C TYR A 40 -3.63 17.84 0.79
N THR A 41 -3.73 17.60 2.10
CA THR A 41 -4.60 18.36 3.00
C THR A 41 -3.95 18.50 4.38
N ASN A 42 -4.54 19.33 5.23
CA ASN A 42 -4.07 19.55 6.59
C ASN A 42 -4.52 18.39 7.50
N HIS A 43 -3.81 17.27 7.42
CA HIS A 43 -4.06 16.13 8.29
C HIS A 43 -3.72 16.45 9.75
N HIS A 44 -4.54 15.91 10.66
CA HIS A 44 -4.25 15.97 12.08
C HIS A 44 -2.96 15.21 12.38
N LYS A 45 -2.08 15.75 13.25
CA LYS A 45 -0.76 15.17 13.58
C LYS A 45 -0.77 13.74 14.15
N LYS A 46 -1.92 13.26 14.61
CA LYS A 46 -2.10 11.88 15.09
C LYS A 46 -2.65 10.92 14.02
N LYS A 47 -3.05 11.46 12.88
CA LYS A 47 -3.60 10.68 11.76
C LYS A 47 -2.47 10.24 10.81
N ILE A 48 -1.51 11.13 10.56
CA ILE A 48 -0.20 10.78 9.99
C ILE A 48 0.56 9.99 11.07
#